data_AF-A0A537JPV0-F1
#
_entry.id   AF-A0A537JPV0-F1
#
_cell.length_a   1.000
_cell.length_b   1.000
_cell.length_c   1.000
_cell.angle_alpha   90.00
_cell.angle_beta   90.00
_cell.angle_gamma   90.00
#
_symmetry.space_group_name_H-M   'P 1'
#
loop_
_entity.id
_entity.type
_entity.pdbx_description
1 polymer ?
#
loop_
_entity_poly.entity_id
_entity_poly.type
_entity_poly.pdbx_seq_one_letter_code
_entity_poly.pdbx_strand_id
1 'polypeptide(L)' 'MNRVADIITRKGVSAIAVSPDTPVIEALQIMAEKNIGSVLIMDGGEYVGIM' A
#
# COMPACT_ATOMS: atom_id res chain seq x y z
N MET A 1 -10.57 1.73 24.43
CA MET A 1 -9.37 2.13 23.66
C MET A 1 -9.10 0.99 22.68
N ASN A 2 -9.25 1.22 21.37
CA ASN A 2 -9.10 0.16 20.36
C ASN A 2 -7.61 -0.04 20.06
N ARG A 3 -7.14 -1.28 20.00
CA ARG A 3 -5.77 -1.61 19.62
C ARG A 3 -5.65 -1.55 18.10
N VAL A 4 -4.43 -1.29 17.61
CA VAL A 4 -4.13 -1.34 16.17
C VAL A 4 -4.53 -2.70 15.58
N ALA A 5 -4.30 -3.79 16.32
CA ALA A 5 -4.70 -5.14 15.94
C ALA A 5 -6.21 -5.28 15.71
N ASP A 6 -7.05 -4.62 16.51
CA ASP A 6 -8.51 -4.67 16.38
C ASP A 6 -8.97 -3.95 15.10
N ILE A 7 -8.31 -2.84 14.77
CA ILE A 7 -8.59 -2.06 13.55
C ILE A 7 -8.20 -2.85 12.31
N ILE A 8 -7.00 -3.46 12.30
CA ILE A 8 -6.50 -4.25 11.17
C ILE A 8 -7.37 -5.48 10.95
N THR A 9 -7.74 -6.20 12.02
CA THR A 9 -8.62 -7.38 11.92
C THR A 9 -9.95 -7.04 11.26
N ARG A 10 -10.53 -5.86 11.58
CA ARG A 10 -11.78 -5.40 10.98
C ARG A 10 -11.63 -4.91 9.54
N LYS A 11 -10.51 -4.24 9.21
CA LYS A 11 -10.23 -3.67 7.86
C LYS A 11 -9.75 -4.72 6.85
N GLY A 12 -9.09 -5.78 7.33
CA GLY A 12 -8.37 -6.74 6.51
C GLY A 12 -6.90 -6.35 6.32
N VAL A 13 -6.04 -7.34 6.02
CA VAL A 13 -4.57 -7.21 5.95
C VAL A 13 -4.06 -6.93 4.52
N SER A 14 -4.94 -6.47 3.62
CA SER A 14 -4.56 -6.23 2.22
C SER A 14 -4.02 -4.82 2.04
N ALA A 15 -2.70 -4.69 1.96
CA ALA A 15 -2.04 -3.48 1.46
C ALA A 15 -1.66 -3.65 -0.01
N ILE A 16 -1.76 -2.58 -0.80
CA ILE A 16 -1.31 -2.57 -2.19
C ILE A 16 0.17 -2.18 -2.23
N ALA A 17 0.96 -2.95 -2.98
CA ALA A 17 2.38 -2.71 -3.17
C ALA A 17 2.73 -2.56 -4.65
N VAL A 18 3.73 -1.74 -4.94
CA VAL A 18 4.33 -1.54 -6.26
C VAL A 18 5.85 -1.74 -6.19
N SER A 19 6.50 -1.95 -7.34
CA SER A 19 7.97 -1.99 -7.43
C SER A 19 8.55 -0.58 -7.31
N PRO A 20 9.77 -0.39 -6.77
CA PRO A 20 10.47 0.91 -6.86
C PRO A 20 10.66 1.39 -8.31
N ASP A 21 10.66 0.49 -9.29
CA ASP A 21 10.78 0.82 -10.71
C ASP A 21 9.43 1.16 -11.37
N THR A 22 8.30 1.03 -10.66
CA THR A 22 6.98 1.36 -11.19
C THR A 22 6.91 2.86 -11.50
N PRO A 23 6.56 3.27 -12.74
CA PRO A 23 6.39 4.68 -13.08
C PRO A 23 5.36 5.35 -12.16
N VAL A 24 5.68 6.57 -11.71
CA VAL A 24 4.81 7.33 -10.78
C VAL A 24 3.38 7.45 -11.31
N ILE A 25 3.21 7.67 -12.62
CA ILE A 25 1.88 7.78 -13.24
C ILE A 25 1.05 6.50 -13.11
N GLU A 26 1.68 5.34 -13.21
CA GLU A 26 1.01 4.04 -13.08
C GLU A 26 0.60 3.81 -11.62
N ALA A 27 1.48 4.12 -10.69
CA ALA A 27 1.16 4.02 -9.26
C ALA A 27 0.02 4.98 -8.85
N LEU A 28 -0.02 6.20 -9.40
CA LEU A 28 -1.14 7.12 -9.20
C LEU A 28 -2.45 6.61 -9.83
N GLN A 29 -2.39 5.94 -10.98
CA GLN A 29 -3.56 5.27 -11.56
C GLN A 29 -4.07 4.15 -10.64
N ILE A 30 -3.17 3.31 -10.12
CA ILE A 30 -3.52 2.25 -9.14
C ILE A 30 -4.18 2.87 -7.89
N MET A 31 -3.62 3.96 -7.37
CA MET A 31 -4.20 4.70 -6.24
C MET A 31 -5.62 5.18 -6.53
N ALA A 32 -5.84 5.79 -7.70
CA ALA A 32 -7.15 6.28 -8.12
C ALA A 32 -8.15 5.13 -8.31
N GLU A 33 -7.77 4.05 -8.97
CA GLU A 33 -8.62 2.87 -9.20
C GLU A 33 -9.02 2.17 -7.89
N LYS A 34 -8.09 2.08 -6.94
CA LYS A 34 -8.33 1.44 -5.64
C LYS A 34 -8.91 2.40 -4.60
N ASN A 35 -9.05 3.68 -4.95
CA ASN A 35 -9.49 4.75 -4.05
C ASN A 35 -8.66 4.80 -2.75
N ILE A 36 -7.33 4.76 -2.88
CA ILE A 36 -6.36 4.83 -1.79
C ILE A 36 -5.40 5.99 -2.02
N GLY A 37 -4.88 6.58 -0.94
CA GLY A 37 -3.94 7.70 -1.00
C GLY A 37 -2.48 7.32 -0.73
N SER A 38 -2.17 6.02 -0.59
CA SER A 38 -0.81 5.53 -0.44
C SER A 38 -0.67 4.08 -0.88
N VAL A 39 0.55 3.72 -1.30
CA VAL A 39 0.96 2.35 -1.63
C VAL A 39 2.29 2.02 -0.97
N LEU A 40 2.50 0.75 -0.68
CA LEU A 40 3.81 0.25 -0.25
C LEU A 40 4.74 0.15 -1.46
N ILE A 41 6.01 0.45 -1.27
CA ILE A 41 7.05 0.17 -2.25
C ILE A 41 7.84 -1.04 -1.74
N MET A 42 7.82 -2.10 -2.53
CA MET A 42 8.46 -3.38 -2.19
C MET A 42 9.47 -3.76 -3.28
N ASP A 43 10.65 -4.24 -2.87
CA ASP A 43 11.68 -4.77 -3.78
C ASP A 43 12.14 -6.14 -3.29
N GLY A 44 12.06 -7.17 -4.13
CA GLY A 44 12.46 -8.53 -3.75
C GLY A 44 11.76 -9.13 -2.52
N GLY A 45 10.62 -8.58 -2.10
CA GLY A 45 9.91 -8.96 -0.86
C GLY A 45 10.29 -8.13 0.38
N GLU A 46 11.23 -7.19 0.24
CA GLU A 46 11.59 -6.22 1.27
C GLU A 46 10.82 -4.91 1.10
N TYR A 47 10.46 -4.29 2.22
CA TYR A 47 9.86 -2.96 2.23
C TYR A 47 10.96 -1.91 2.04
N VAL A 48 10.80 -1.07 1.02
CA VAL A 48 11.78 -0.02 0.68
C VAL A 48 11.21 1.39 0.81
N GLY A 49 9.89 1.56 0.94
CA GLY A 49 9.30 2.88 1.14
C GLY A 49 7.78 2.93 1.05
N ILE A 50 7.27 4.16 1.14
CA ILE A 50 5.86 4.49 0.97
C ILE A 50 5.76 5.67 0.00
N MET A 51 4.74 5.63 -0.84
CA MET A 51 4.36 6.73 -1.72
C MET A 51 2.88 7.03 -1.55
#